data_AF-A0A2V3WEL7-F1
#
_entry.id   AF-A0A2V3WEL7-F1
#
_cell.length_a   1.000
_cell.length_b   1.000
_cell.length_c   1.000
_cell.angle_alpha   90.00
_cell.angle_beta   90.00
_cell.angle_gamma   90.00
#
_symmetry.space_group_name_H-M   'P 1'
#
loop_
_entity.id
_entity.type
_entity.pdbx_description
1 polymer ?
#
loop_
_entity_poly.entity_id
_entity_poly.type
_entity_poly.pdbx_seq_one_letter_code
_entity_poly.pdbx_strand_id
1 'polypeptide(L)'
;MNDYDSTYSRSRRFEKKRKNRKLLIIFVSLAVIGILLFIGSQVTAYLMFQDTDANDAVEETVTDENVETSESSSEDSEGESQSGSNEKTIDEGDEEEVSAPETEEAVEPSLNPNDYELTFQESNEDENVISSYSSAWPAIETAQSEPHVTSWEQDSVDWQEMLEAATLATDIKAADMLYLWVSGNGADSVSATFTKRGTDEHFRVDIDWVENQGWQPQKVDLLVEHDQMDRFNSDSNEDGTNTEATEETDTSETAE
;
A
#
# COMPACT_ATOMS: atom_id res chain seq x y z
N MET A 1 2.27 62.75 -18.21
CA MET A 1 2.97 61.99 -19.27
C MET A 1 3.61 60.78 -18.60
N ASN A 2 3.64 59.64 -19.29
CA ASN A 2 4.26 58.39 -18.86
C ASN A 2 3.48 57.64 -17.76
N ASP A 3 2.24 57.28 -18.10
CA ASP A 3 1.60 56.07 -17.61
C ASP A 3 2.45 54.84 -18.02
N TYR A 4 2.55 53.83 -17.15
CA TYR A 4 3.18 52.54 -17.43
C TYR A 4 2.21 51.40 -17.16
N ASP A 5 1.59 50.86 -18.21
CA ASP A 5 0.93 49.55 -18.19
C ASP A 5 1.96 48.47 -18.57
N SER A 6 2.01 47.39 -17.78
CA SER A 6 2.90 46.25 -18.05
C SER A 6 2.39 44.93 -17.43
N THR A 7 1.07 44.68 -17.44
CA THR A 7 0.49 43.41 -16.95
C THR A 7 0.56 42.25 -17.97
N TYR A 8 1.77 41.90 -18.41
CA TYR A 8 1.98 40.81 -19.38
C TYR A 8 1.81 39.40 -18.76
N SER A 9 0.58 38.89 -18.79
CA SER A 9 0.24 37.56 -18.28
C SER A 9 0.90 36.42 -19.07
N ARG A 10 1.65 35.55 -18.37
CA ARG A 10 2.41 34.42 -18.95
C ARG A 10 1.64 33.08 -19.05
N SER A 11 0.34 33.06 -18.79
CA SER A 11 -0.45 31.83 -18.51
C SER A 11 -0.83 30.93 -19.70
N ARG A 12 -0.16 31.00 -20.87
CA ARG A 12 -0.54 30.23 -22.09
C ARG A 12 0.58 29.38 -22.70
N ARG A 13 1.01 28.31 -22.00
CA ARG A 13 1.86 27.25 -22.60
C ARG A 13 1.48 25.78 -22.29
N PHE A 14 0.54 25.50 -21.38
CA PHE A 14 0.28 24.13 -20.88
C PHE A 14 -0.89 23.36 -21.54
N GLU A 15 -1.31 23.71 -22.76
CA GLU A 15 -2.44 23.03 -23.44
C GLU A 15 -2.04 21.87 -24.37
N LYS A 16 -0.75 21.70 -24.69
CA LYS A 16 -0.33 20.74 -25.75
C LYS A 16 -0.15 19.27 -25.31
N LYS A 17 0.00 18.95 -24.01
CA LYS A 17 0.21 17.55 -23.56
C LYS A 17 -1.07 16.69 -23.53
N ARG A 18 -2.25 17.28 -23.26
CA ARG A 18 -3.50 16.54 -22.94
C ARG A 18 -4.03 15.61 -24.06
N LYS A 19 -3.60 15.80 -25.31
CA LYS A 19 -4.06 14.98 -26.45
C LYS A 19 -3.45 13.57 -26.46
N ASN A 20 -2.25 13.40 -25.92
CA ASN A 20 -1.53 12.12 -25.98
C ASN A 20 -2.04 11.12 -24.92
N ARG A 21 -2.50 11.61 -23.74
CA ARG A 21 -3.07 10.77 -22.67
C ARG A 21 -4.29 9.97 -23.15
N LYS A 22 -5.17 10.57 -23.94
CA LYS A 22 -6.33 9.87 -24.53
C LYS A 22 -5.93 8.78 -25.54
N LEU A 23 -4.87 9.00 -26.31
CA LEU A 23 -4.33 7.97 -27.22
C LEU A 23 -3.70 6.80 -26.46
N LEU A 24 -2.95 7.07 -25.38
CA LEU A 24 -2.35 6.03 -24.54
C LEU A 24 -3.42 5.09 -23.97
N ILE A 25 -4.51 5.63 -23.41
CA ILE A 25 -5.63 4.85 -22.87
C ILE A 25 -6.30 3.99 -23.97
N ILE A 26 -6.43 4.51 -25.20
CA ILE A 26 -6.93 3.76 -26.35
C ILE A 26 -5.98 2.61 -26.74
N PHE A 27 -4.66 2.82 -26.70
CA PHE A 27 -3.69 1.76 -27.00
C PHE A 27 -3.66 0.67 -25.90
N VAL A 28 -3.75 1.03 -24.62
CA VAL A 28 -3.77 0.07 -23.51
C VAL A 28 -5.04 -0.78 -23.55
N SER A 29 -6.21 -0.16 -23.68
CA SER A 29 -7.49 -0.89 -23.78
C SER A 29 -7.55 -1.81 -25.00
N LEU A 30 -7.04 -1.37 -26.16
CA LEU A 30 -6.96 -2.20 -27.37
C LEU A 30 -5.98 -3.36 -27.22
N ALA A 31 -4.88 -3.20 -26.48
CA ALA A 31 -3.95 -4.28 -26.16
C ALA A 31 -4.59 -5.35 -25.25
N VAL A 32 -5.32 -4.95 -24.20
CA VAL A 32 -6.05 -5.88 -23.32
C VAL A 32 -7.10 -6.67 -24.11
N ILE A 33 -7.88 -6.01 -24.96
CA ILE A 33 -8.86 -6.67 -25.85
C ILE A 33 -8.15 -7.65 -26.80
N GLY A 34 -6.99 -7.27 -27.36
CA GLY A 34 -6.18 -8.15 -28.22
C GLY A 34 -5.70 -9.41 -27.50
N ILE A 35 -5.26 -9.30 -26.24
CA ILE A 35 -4.82 -10.44 -25.41
C ILE A 35 -6.00 -11.37 -25.12
N LEU A 36 -7.16 -10.83 -24.73
CA LEU A 36 -8.38 -11.60 -24.47
C LEU A 36 -8.86 -12.36 -25.73
N LEU A 37 -8.80 -11.71 -26.91
CA LEU A 37 -9.12 -12.36 -28.18
C LEU A 37 -8.09 -13.43 -28.57
N PHE A 38 -6.80 -13.22 -28.31
CA PHE A 38 -5.76 -14.21 -28.59
C PHE A 38 -5.93 -15.48 -27.75
N ILE A 39 -6.10 -15.33 -26.43
CA ILE A 39 -6.31 -16.45 -25.50
C ILE A 39 -7.67 -17.12 -25.78
N GLY A 40 -8.74 -16.34 -25.92
CA GLY A 40 -10.07 -16.86 -26.25
C GLY A 40 -10.12 -17.60 -27.59
N SER A 41 -9.33 -17.18 -28.58
CA SER A 41 -9.21 -17.88 -29.86
C SER A 41 -8.53 -19.24 -29.73
N GLN A 42 -7.60 -19.43 -28.78
CA GLN A 42 -7.01 -20.76 -28.53
C GLN A 42 -8.03 -21.69 -27.85
N VAL A 43 -8.74 -21.19 -26.83
CA VAL A 43 -9.75 -21.99 -26.10
C VAL A 43 -10.93 -22.39 -27.01
N THR A 44 -11.42 -21.47 -27.85
CA THR A 44 -12.50 -21.78 -28.81
C THR A 44 -12.06 -22.71 -29.93
N ALA A 45 -10.82 -22.62 -30.41
CA ALA A 45 -10.26 -23.60 -31.35
C ALA A 45 -10.12 -24.99 -30.72
N TYR A 46 -9.63 -25.07 -29.47
CA TYR A 46 -9.47 -26.33 -28.73
C TYR A 46 -10.81 -27.05 -28.48
N LEU A 47 -11.87 -26.30 -28.17
CA LEU A 47 -13.23 -26.85 -28.03
C LEU A 47 -13.82 -27.27 -29.38
N MET A 48 -13.68 -26.45 -30.44
CA MET A 48 -14.21 -26.79 -31.78
C MET A 48 -13.49 -27.94 -32.47
N PHE A 49 -12.31 -28.35 -31.99
CA PHE A 49 -11.55 -29.49 -32.52
C PHE A 49 -11.77 -30.79 -31.72
N GLN A 50 -12.60 -30.78 -30.67
CA GLN A 50 -12.85 -31.94 -29.80
C GLN A 50 -14.16 -32.69 -30.11
N ASP A 51 -14.99 -32.15 -31.00
CA ASP A 51 -16.33 -32.67 -31.35
C ASP A 51 -16.33 -33.36 -32.73
N THR A 52 -15.22 -34.02 -33.11
CA THR A 52 -15.10 -34.76 -34.38
C THR A 52 -14.27 -36.04 -34.22
N ASP A 53 -14.78 -36.97 -33.41
CA ASP A 53 -14.33 -38.36 -33.38
C ASP A 53 -15.43 -39.29 -33.94
N ALA A 54 -15.15 -39.96 -35.06
CA ALA A 54 -16.09 -40.86 -35.72
C ALA A 54 -15.40 -41.97 -36.54
N ASN A 55 -14.91 -43.01 -35.85
CA ASN A 55 -14.68 -44.39 -36.33
C ASN A 55 -13.69 -44.62 -37.50
N ASP A 56 -12.44 -44.97 -37.16
CA ASP A 56 -11.80 -46.29 -37.42
C ASP A 56 -10.46 -46.28 -36.64
N ALA A 57 -10.04 -47.26 -35.82
CA ALA A 57 -10.04 -48.73 -35.88
C ALA A 57 -8.86 -49.34 -36.69
N VAL A 58 -8.12 -50.29 -36.07
CA VAL A 58 -7.16 -51.23 -36.68
C VAL A 58 -5.82 -50.58 -37.15
N GLU A 59 -4.60 -51.08 -36.87
CA GLU A 59 -4.12 -52.32 -36.19
C GLU A 59 -2.79 -52.11 -35.42
N GLU A 60 -2.20 -53.21 -34.92
CA GLU A 60 -1.01 -53.29 -34.07
C GLU A 60 0.34 -52.93 -34.75
N THR A 61 1.38 -52.79 -33.93
CA THR A 61 2.52 -53.75 -34.01
C THR A 61 3.13 -53.98 -32.64
N VAL A 62 3.35 -55.26 -32.29
CA VAL A 62 3.80 -55.72 -30.97
C VAL A 62 5.32 -55.96 -30.96
N THR A 63 5.98 -55.83 -29.81
CA THR A 63 7.20 -56.60 -29.48
C THR A 63 7.27 -56.84 -27.97
N ASP A 64 7.09 -58.10 -27.55
CA ASP A 64 7.28 -58.60 -26.19
C ASP A 64 8.75 -58.68 -25.75
N GLU A 65 9.00 -58.58 -24.43
CA GLU A 65 9.36 -59.73 -23.56
C GLU A 65 9.67 -59.24 -22.11
N ASN A 66 9.08 -59.83 -21.05
CA ASN A 66 9.51 -61.04 -20.28
C ASN A 66 10.65 -60.71 -19.26
N VAL A 67 10.63 -61.06 -17.95
CA VAL A 67 9.62 -61.67 -17.05
C VAL A 67 10.06 -61.57 -15.56
N GLU A 68 9.11 -61.39 -14.63
CA GLU A 68 9.11 -61.73 -13.16
C GLU A 68 10.40 -61.49 -12.28
N THR A 69 10.61 -61.98 -11.03
CA THR A 69 9.79 -62.77 -10.06
C THR A 69 10.18 -62.53 -8.58
N SER A 70 9.21 -62.66 -7.66
CA SER A 70 9.32 -62.94 -6.18
C SER A 70 10.10 -61.97 -5.25
N GLU A 71 10.03 -62.05 -3.90
CA GLU A 71 8.95 -62.25 -2.90
C GLU A 71 9.57 -62.16 -1.47
N SER A 72 8.75 -62.01 -0.40
CA SER A 72 9.05 -62.31 1.02
C SER A 72 10.12 -61.43 1.73
N SER A 73 10.08 -61.12 3.04
CA SER A 73 9.25 -61.47 4.23
C SER A 73 9.18 -60.22 5.16
N SER A 74 8.15 -59.93 5.99
CA SER A 74 7.78 -60.56 7.30
C SER A 74 8.92 -60.54 8.36
N GLU A 75 8.76 -60.41 9.69
CA GLU A 75 7.65 -60.32 10.70
C GLU A 75 8.31 -59.94 12.08
N ASP A 76 7.73 -59.45 13.19
CA ASP A 76 6.40 -58.97 13.64
C ASP A 76 6.52 -58.20 15.01
N SER A 77 5.40 -57.83 15.68
CA SER A 77 5.21 -57.58 17.14
C SER A 77 5.72 -56.27 17.82
N GLU A 78 5.18 -55.80 18.96
CA GLU A 78 3.80 -55.75 19.54
C GLU A 78 3.80 -54.98 20.91
N GLY A 79 2.65 -54.43 21.33
CA GLY A 79 2.20 -54.24 22.75
C GLY A 79 3.00 -53.34 23.74
N GLU A 80 2.43 -52.84 24.85
CA GLU A 80 1.03 -52.64 25.27
C GLU A 80 0.96 -51.45 26.29
N SER A 81 -0.22 -51.15 26.83
CA SER A 81 -0.53 -49.99 27.70
C SER A 81 -0.36 -50.27 29.20
N GLN A 82 -0.32 -49.24 30.07
CA GLN A 82 -1.38 -48.99 31.09
C GLN A 82 -0.98 -48.00 32.22
N SER A 83 -2.01 -47.28 32.69
CA SER A 83 -2.08 -46.34 33.83
C SER A 83 -1.46 -46.77 35.18
N GLY A 84 -1.05 -45.77 35.99
CA GLY A 84 -0.73 -45.90 37.42
C GLY A 84 -0.75 -44.52 38.13
N SER A 85 -1.22 -44.46 39.38
CA SER A 85 -1.45 -43.22 40.13
C SER A 85 -1.00 -43.31 41.59
N ASN A 86 -0.71 -42.15 42.22
CA ASN A 86 -1.20 -41.71 43.56
C ASN A 86 -0.15 -41.22 44.60
N GLU A 87 -0.38 -40.01 45.16
CA GLU A 87 -0.08 -39.54 46.54
C GLU A 87 1.39 -39.44 47.07
N LYS A 88 1.76 -38.61 48.09
CA LYS A 88 1.08 -37.57 48.91
C LYS A 88 2.10 -36.57 49.55
N THR A 89 1.58 -35.53 50.22
CA THR A 89 2.16 -34.66 51.29
C THR A 89 2.96 -33.42 50.87
N ILE A 90 2.90 -32.26 51.55
CA ILE A 90 1.85 -31.48 52.27
C ILE A 90 2.53 -30.17 52.74
N ASP A 91 1.89 -29.00 52.58
CA ASP A 91 1.78 -27.94 53.61
C ASP A 91 0.64 -26.97 53.24
N GLU A 92 0.21 -26.08 54.15
CA GLU A 92 -1.09 -25.38 54.11
C GLU A 92 -1.02 -23.83 54.02
N GLY A 93 -2.13 -23.21 53.58
CA GLY A 93 -2.39 -21.76 53.61
C GLY A 93 -2.16 -20.99 52.29
N ASP A 94 -2.94 -19.98 51.91
CA ASP A 94 -4.21 -19.48 52.50
C ASP A 94 -5.05 -18.75 51.41
N GLU A 95 -6.27 -18.33 51.76
CA GLU A 95 -7.31 -17.77 50.89
C GLU A 95 -6.89 -16.55 50.03
N GLU A 96 -7.17 -16.55 48.71
CA GLU A 96 -8.09 -15.58 48.08
C GLU A 96 -8.48 -15.94 46.61
N GLU A 97 -9.58 -15.35 46.14
CA GLU A 97 -10.23 -15.65 44.86
C GLU A 97 -9.68 -14.76 43.72
N VAL A 98 -8.98 -15.37 42.75
CA VAL A 98 -8.57 -14.67 41.51
C VAL A 98 -8.97 -15.50 40.29
N SER A 99 -10.12 -15.17 39.71
CA SER A 99 -10.45 -15.61 38.35
C SER A 99 -9.40 -15.07 37.39
N ALA A 100 -8.63 -15.96 36.76
CA ALA A 100 -7.85 -15.58 35.61
C ALA A 100 -8.83 -15.08 34.52
N PRO A 101 -8.62 -13.88 33.94
CA PRO A 101 -9.28 -13.57 32.68
C PRO A 101 -8.83 -14.60 31.66
N GLU A 102 -9.75 -15.09 30.82
CA GLU A 102 -9.35 -15.79 29.61
C GLU A 102 -8.46 -14.83 28.80
N THR A 103 -7.32 -15.31 28.33
CA THR A 103 -6.52 -14.56 27.37
C THR A 103 -7.32 -14.53 26.07
N GLU A 104 -8.13 -13.49 25.89
CA GLU A 104 -8.56 -13.10 24.55
C GLU A 104 -7.29 -12.92 23.72
N GLU A 105 -7.13 -13.74 22.68
CA GLU A 105 -6.03 -13.55 21.74
C GLU A 105 -6.26 -12.17 21.10
N ALA A 106 -5.38 -11.22 21.42
CA ALA A 106 -5.36 -9.93 20.76
C ALA A 106 -5.11 -10.17 19.27
N VAL A 107 -6.18 -10.10 18.49
CA VAL A 107 -6.13 -10.27 17.04
C VAL A 107 -5.44 -9.03 16.48
N GLU A 108 -4.11 -9.09 16.34
CA GLU A 108 -3.33 -8.05 15.67
C GLU A 108 -4.02 -7.71 14.34
N PRO A 109 -4.42 -6.45 14.10
CA PRO A 109 -5.17 -6.09 12.91
C PRO A 109 -4.32 -6.38 11.67
N SER A 110 -4.83 -7.23 10.77
CA SER A 110 -4.07 -7.62 9.58
C SER A 110 -3.77 -6.38 8.74
N LEU A 111 -2.49 -6.03 8.62
CA LEU A 111 -2.00 -4.87 7.85
C LEU A 111 -2.11 -5.06 6.32
N ASN A 112 -3.02 -5.93 5.86
CA ASN A 112 -3.19 -6.31 4.48
C ASN A 112 -4.58 -5.86 3.97
N PRO A 113 -4.67 -4.90 3.04
CA PRO A 113 -5.95 -4.40 2.53
C PRO A 113 -6.77 -5.46 1.77
N ASN A 114 -6.17 -6.61 1.41
CA ASN A 114 -6.91 -7.73 0.80
C ASN A 114 -7.87 -8.44 1.77
N ASP A 115 -7.71 -8.25 3.09
CA ASP A 115 -8.58 -8.82 4.11
C ASP A 115 -9.85 -7.95 4.37
N TYR A 116 -9.97 -6.82 3.66
CA TYR A 116 -11.07 -5.85 3.76
C TYR A 116 -11.83 -5.73 2.43
N GLU A 117 -13.17 -5.65 2.47
CA GLU A 117 -13.98 -5.52 1.25
C GLU A 117 -13.87 -4.09 0.66
N LEU A 118 -13.07 -3.93 -0.39
CA LEU A 118 -12.83 -2.63 -1.01
C LEU A 118 -14.04 -2.14 -1.82
N THR A 119 -14.65 -1.04 -1.37
CA THR A 119 -15.70 -0.32 -2.10
C THR A 119 -15.06 0.70 -3.03
N PHE A 120 -15.09 0.42 -4.34
CA PHE A 120 -14.60 1.32 -5.39
C PHE A 120 -15.61 2.42 -5.71
N GLN A 121 -15.11 3.64 -5.94
CA GLN A 121 -15.91 4.83 -6.25
C GLN A 121 -15.40 5.47 -7.55
N GLU A 122 -16.32 5.89 -8.44
CA GLU A 122 -15.94 6.63 -9.65
C GLU A 122 -15.57 8.08 -9.31
N SER A 123 -14.32 8.46 -9.58
CA SER A 123 -13.78 9.81 -9.35
C SER A 123 -14.33 10.86 -10.33
N ASN A 124 -15.57 11.27 -10.09
CA ASN A 124 -16.28 12.27 -10.89
C ASN A 124 -16.01 13.73 -10.45
N GLU A 125 -15.29 13.95 -9.34
CA GLU A 125 -15.13 15.27 -8.71
C GLU A 125 -13.75 15.93 -8.89
N ASP A 126 -12.68 15.14 -9.12
CA ASP A 126 -11.28 15.61 -9.24
C ASP A 126 -10.64 15.08 -10.55
N GLU A 127 -10.17 15.98 -11.45
CA GLU A 127 -9.50 15.60 -12.70
C GLU A 127 -8.16 14.85 -12.48
N ASN A 128 -7.58 14.93 -11.28
CA ASN A 128 -6.36 14.23 -10.90
C ASN A 128 -6.58 12.82 -10.33
N VAL A 129 -7.82 12.38 -10.03
CA VAL A 129 -8.05 11.04 -9.46
C VAL A 129 -8.44 10.06 -10.57
N ILE A 130 -7.70 8.96 -10.70
CA ILE A 130 -7.98 7.85 -11.62
C ILE A 130 -9.13 6.98 -11.11
N SER A 131 -9.12 6.70 -9.81
CA SER A 131 -10.11 5.88 -9.10
C SER A 131 -9.93 6.05 -7.60
N SER A 132 -11.02 6.05 -6.83
CA SER A 132 -10.98 6.03 -5.37
C SER A 132 -11.47 4.68 -4.83
N TYR A 133 -10.98 4.26 -3.67
CA TYR A 133 -11.55 3.15 -2.91
C TYR A 133 -11.54 3.41 -1.41
N SER A 134 -12.46 2.77 -0.70
CA SER A 134 -12.66 2.88 0.75
C SER A 134 -13.07 1.52 1.32
N SER A 135 -12.70 1.22 2.57
CA SER A 135 -13.23 0.06 3.29
C SER A 135 -13.38 0.35 4.79
N ALA A 136 -13.92 -0.62 5.53
CA ALA A 136 -14.09 -0.56 6.98
C ALA A 136 -12.79 -0.88 7.73
N TRP A 137 -11.72 -0.12 7.44
CA TRP A 137 -10.45 -0.25 8.14
C TRP A 137 -10.59 0.19 9.62
N PRO A 138 -9.96 -0.51 10.58
CA PRO A 138 -9.88 -0.04 11.96
C PRO A 138 -8.98 1.20 12.08
N ALA A 139 -9.07 1.89 13.21
CA ALA A 139 -8.03 2.82 13.63
C ALA A 139 -6.76 2.04 14.01
N ILE A 140 -5.58 2.64 13.81
CA ILE A 140 -4.33 2.15 14.39
C ILE A 140 -4.34 2.46 15.88
N GLU A 141 -4.19 1.43 16.73
CA GLU A 141 -4.30 1.55 18.19
C GLU A 141 -3.27 2.54 18.76
N THR A 142 -3.75 3.65 19.32
CA THR A 142 -2.89 4.69 19.88
C THR A 142 -2.61 4.53 21.37
N ALA A 143 -1.39 4.88 21.78
CA ALA A 143 -1.01 5.08 23.18
C ALA A 143 -1.13 6.54 23.65
N GLN A 144 -1.62 7.44 22.79
CA GLN A 144 -1.73 8.87 23.08
C GLN A 144 -2.96 9.19 23.96
N SER A 145 -2.92 10.36 24.63
CA SER A 145 -3.94 10.75 25.62
C SER A 145 -4.63 12.06 25.24
N GLU A 146 -5.96 12.09 25.33
CA GLU A 146 -6.77 13.29 25.06
C GLU A 146 -6.54 14.43 26.07
N PRO A 147 -6.63 15.72 25.66
CA PRO A 147 -6.94 16.19 24.31
C PRO A 147 -5.74 16.07 23.36
N HIS A 148 -5.95 15.40 22.22
CA HIS A 148 -4.92 15.19 21.21
C HIS A 148 -4.49 16.49 20.52
N VAL A 149 -3.22 16.54 20.10
CA VAL A 149 -2.64 17.62 19.28
C VAL A 149 -1.60 17.00 18.34
N THR A 150 -1.95 16.89 17.06
CA THR A 150 -1.13 16.22 16.04
C THR A 150 0.27 16.80 15.93
N SER A 151 1.26 15.93 16.16
CA SER A 151 2.67 16.16 15.88
C SER A 151 3.00 15.90 14.40
N TRP A 152 3.92 16.70 13.87
CA TRP A 152 4.37 16.63 12.48
C TRP A 152 5.85 16.20 12.36
N GLU A 153 6.50 15.89 13.48
CA GLU A 153 7.89 15.44 13.53
C GLU A 153 7.99 13.95 13.15
N GLN A 154 8.99 13.59 12.32
CA GLN A 154 9.05 12.27 11.68
C GLN A 154 9.39 11.10 12.61
N ASP A 155 9.84 11.40 13.83
CA ASP A 155 10.13 10.45 14.91
C ASP A 155 9.04 10.46 16.01
N SER A 156 7.93 11.17 15.79
CA SER A 156 6.79 11.20 16.72
C SER A 156 5.78 10.09 16.48
N VAL A 157 5.03 9.75 17.54
CA VAL A 157 4.02 8.67 17.56
C VAL A 157 2.98 8.88 16.44
N ASP A 158 2.45 10.09 16.30
CA ASP A 158 1.54 10.45 15.19
C ASP A 158 2.09 10.10 13.81
N TRP A 159 3.35 10.44 13.53
CA TRP A 159 3.93 10.19 12.22
C TRP A 159 4.09 8.70 11.94
N GLN A 160 4.33 7.89 12.97
CA GLN A 160 4.34 6.44 12.86
C GLN A 160 2.94 5.86 12.65
N GLU A 161 1.96 6.28 13.45
CA GLU A 161 0.55 5.84 13.35
C GLU A 161 -0.09 6.25 12.00
N MET A 162 0.15 7.48 11.51
CA MET A 162 -0.29 7.94 10.18
C MET A 162 0.35 7.13 9.04
N LEU A 163 1.62 6.72 9.18
CA LEU A 163 2.31 5.86 8.21
C LEU A 163 1.79 4.42 8.21
N GLU A 164 1.43 3.91 9.39
CA GLU A 164 0.84 2.58 9.55
C GLU A 164 -0.59 2.54 8.99
N ALA A 165 -1.40 3.57 9.25
CA ALA A 165 -2.71 3.78 8.64
C ALA A 165 -2.61 3.83 7.10
N ALA A 166 -1.66 4.60 6.54
CA ALA A 166 -1.40 4.63 5.10
C ALA A 166 -0.91 3.28 4.54
N THR A 167 -0.18 2.49 5.33
CA THR A 167 0.27 1.13 4.95
C THR A 167 -0.92 0.15 4.93
N LEU A 168 -1.71 0.10 6.00
CA LEU A 168 -2.92 -0.73 6.15
C LEU A 168 -3.91 -0.53 4.99
N ALA A 169 -4.10 0.71 4.55
CA ALA A 169 -5.01 1.03 3.46
C ALA A 169 -4.49 0.62 2.06
N THR A 170 -3.19 0.34 1.89
CA THR A 170 -2.55 0.25 0.55
C THR A 170 -1.61 -0.95 0.30
N ASP A 171 -1.20 -1.71 1.32
CA ASP A 171 -0.08 -2.68 1.33
C ASP A 171 1.30 -2.07 1.00
N ILE A 172 1.38 -0.75 0.80
CA ILE A 172 2.62 -0.05 0.50
C ILE A 172 3.27 0.32 1.82
N LYS A 173 4.26 -0.49 2.21
CA LYS A 173 5.06 -0.27 3.41
C LYS A 173 5.68 1.13 3.36
N ALA A 174 5.66 1.85 4.48
CA ALA A 174 6.27 3.17 4.62
C ALA A 174 7.68 3.29 4.01
N ALA A 175 8.49 2.23 4.14
CA ALA A 175 9.82 2.16 3.54
C ALA A 175 9.85 2.34 2.02
N ASP A 176 8.80 1.96 1.29
CA ASP A 176 8.64 2.05 -0.17
C ASP A 176 7.79 3.25 -0.64
N MET A 177 7.37 4.12 0.28
CA MET A 177 6.79 5.43 -0.06
C MET A 177 7.92 6.40 -0.48
N LEU A 178 7.83 6.94 -1.69
CA LEU A 178 8.71 8.00 -2.21
C LEU A 178 7.95 9.31 -2.29
N TYR A 179 8.65 10.44 -2.10
CA TYR A 179 8.06 11.78 -2.14
C TYR A 179 6.88 11.94 -1.15
N LEU A 180 6.94 11.23 -0.02
CA LEU A 180 5.89 11.28 0.99
C LEU A 180 5.72 12.69 1.54
N TRP A 181 4.51 13.21 1.38
CA TRP A 181 4.05 14.46 1.98
C TRP A 181 2.79 14.17 2.79
N VAL A 182 2.78 14.56 4.06
CA VAL A 182 1.61 14.48 4.95
C VAL A 182 1.19 15.89 5.33
N SER A 183 -0.11 16.19 5.28
CA SER A 183 -0.65 17.50 5.66
C SER A 183 -2.10 17.42 6.13
N GLY A 184 -2.50 18.35 7.00
CA GLY A 184 -3.87 18.45 7.51
C GLY A 184 -4.92 18.64 6.41
N ASN A 185 -5.99 17.86 6.50
CA ASN A 185 -7.17 17.83 5.63
C ASN A 185 -8.45 18.28 6.37
N GLY A 186 -8.38 18.45 7.69
CA GLY A 186 -9.47 18.94 8.54
C GLY A 186 -8.97 19.54 9.85
N ALA A 187 -9.80 19.51 10.89
CA ALA A 187 -9.34 19.72 12.26
C ALA A 187 -8.63 18.47 12.78
N ASP A 188 -9.30 17.32 12.63
CA ASP A 188 -8.90 16.01 13.14
C ASP A 188 -8.69 15.03 11.96
N SER A 189 -8.07 15.50 10.87
CA SER A 189 -7.94 14.76 9.61
C SER A 189 -6.70 15.20 8.82
N VAL A 190 -6.09 14.25 8.12
CA VAL A 190 -4.86 14.43 7.31
C VAL A 190 -4.97 13.71 5.96
N SER A 191 -4.16 14.16 5.00
CA SER A 191 -3.91 13.44 3.75
C SER A 191 -2.42 13.11 3.64
N ALA A 192 -2.11 11.83 3.43
CA ALA A 192 -0.76 11.33 3.13
C ALA A 192 -0.64 11.03 1.63
N THR A 193 0.12 11.84 0.89
CA THR A 193 0.34 11.69 -0.56
C THR A 193 1.76 11.21 -0.85
N PHE A 194 1.91 10.15 -1.65
CA PHE A 194 3.21 9.56 -1.99
C PHE A 194 3.20 8.86 -3.36
N THR A 195 4.39 8.47 -3.83
CA THR A 195 4.60 7.61 -5.01
C THR A 195 5.21 6.29 -4.58
N LYS A 196 4.71 5.18 -5.10
CA LYS A 196 5.19 3.83 -4.75
C LYS A 196 6.51 3.50 -5.46
N ARG A 197 7.55 3.13 -4.69
CA ARG A 197 8.88 2.80 -5.22
C ARG A 197 8.82 1.75 -6.34
N GLY A 198 9.58 2.00 -7.41
CA GLY A 198 9.68 1.09 -8.55
C GLY A 198 8.51 1.18 -9.54
N THR A 199 7.55 2.08 -9.31
CA THR A 199 6.39 2.32 -10.18
C THR A 199 6.22 3.82 -10.48
N ASP A 200 5.24 4.16 -11.31
CA ASP A 200 4.74 5.52 -11.53
C ASP A 200 3.32 5.65 -10.91
N GLU A 201 3.03 4.87 -9.86
CA GLU A 201 1.75 4.84 -9.15
C GLU A 201 1.78 5.85 -7.99
N HIS A 202 0.89 6.84 -8.04
CA HIS A 202 0.75 7.91 -7.04
C HIS A 202 -0.51 7.69 -6.21
N PHE A 203 -0.40 7.83 -4.88
CA PHE A 203 -1.50 7.59 -3.94
C PHE A 203 -1.70 8.81 -3.04
N ARG A 204 -2.95 9.08 -2.67
CA ARG A 204 -3.35 10.02 -1.61
C ARG A 204 -4.30 9.28 -0.67
N VAL A 205 -3.89 9.07 0.58
CA VAL A 205 -4.69 8.42 1.61
C VAL A 205 -5.24 9.50 2.54
N ASP A 206 -6.55 9.59 2.68
CA ASP A 206 -7.21 10.46 3.66
C ASP A 206 -7.46 9.65 4.94
N ILE A 207 -7.04 10.21 6.08
CA ILE A 207 -6.95 9.54 7.39
C ILE A 207 -7.48 10.49 8.46
N ASP A 208 -8.40 10.03 9.30
CA ASP A 208 -9.02 10.82 10.36
C ASP A 208 -8.54 10.36 11.75
N TRP A 209 -8.43 11.27 12.71
CA TRP A 209 -8.18 10.94 14.12
C TRP A 209 -9.50 10.51 14.78
N VAL A 210 -9.48 9.36 15.46
CA VAL A 210 -10.62 8.84 16.20
C VAL A 210 -10.30 8.89 17.70
N GLU A 211 -11.09 9.66 18.45
CA GLU A 211 -10.89 9.94 19.87
C GLU A 211 -10.69 8.65 20.69
N ASN A 212 -9.59 8.59 21.46
CA ASN A 212 -9.15 7.42 22.25
C ASN A 212 -8.95 6.10 21.46
N GLN A 213 -8.81 6.15 20.13
CA GLN A 213 -8.57 4.98 19.27
C GLN A 213 -7.32 5.15 18.41
N GLY A 214 -7.15 6.31 17.76
CA GLY A 214 -5.99 6.64 16.93
C GLY A 214 -6.33 6.99 15.49
N TRP A 215 -5.35 6.90 14.59
CA TRP A 215 -5.49 7.29 13.19
C TRP A 215 -6.20 6.21 12.36
N GLN A 216 -7.34 6.54 11.73
CA GLN A 216 -8.16 5.63 10.91
C GLN A 216 -8.17 6.04 9.43
N PRO A 217 -7.75 5.17 8.49
CA PRO A 217 -7.90 5.43 7.06
C PRO A 217 -9.37 5.48 6.65
N GLN A 218 -9.75 6.47 5.84
CA GLN A 218 -11.12 6.63 5.32
C GLN A 218 -11.21 6.28 3.84
N LYS A 219 -10.23 6.70 3.03
CA LYS A 219 -10.28 6.60 1.57
C LYS A 219 -8.88 6.69 0.95
N VAL A 220 -8.63 5.91 -0.10
CA VAL A 220 -7.44 6.01 -0.95
C VAL A 220 -7.85 6.50 -2.34
N ASP A 221 -7.22 7.59 -2.80
CA ASP A 221 -7.25 8.04 -4.20
C ASP A 221 -5.99 7.56 -4.94
N LEU A 222 -6.15 6.91 -6.09
CA LEU A 222 -5.06 6.69 -7.04
C LEU A 222 -4.99 7.91 -7.98
N LEU A 223 -3.85 8.61 -8.02
CA LEU A 223 -3.69 9.89 -8.72
C LEU A 223 -3.08 9.74 -10.13
N VAL A 224 -3.33 10.73 -10.99
CA VAL A 224 -2.79 10.86 -12.35
C VAL A 224 -1.39 11.45 -12.34
N GLU A 225 -1.16 12.46 -11.51
CA GLU A 225 0.15 13.04 -11.21
C GLU A 225 0.21 13.37 -9.71
N HIS A 226 1.39 13.22 -9.11
CA HIS A 226 1.59 13.49 -7.69
C HIS A 226 1.46 15.00 -7.40
N ASP A 227 0.35 15.39 -6.77
CA ASP A 227 -0.05 16.81 -6.60
C ASP A 227 0.81 17.61 -5.60
N GLN A 228 1.67 16.96 -4.82
CA GLN A 228 2.66 17.58 -3.92
C GLN A 228 4.09 17.54 -4.45
N MET A 229 4.30 17.09 -5.70
CA MET A 229 5.64 16.86 -6.27
C MET A 229 6.47 18.16 -6.38
N ASP A 230 5.84 19.33 -6.48
CA ASP A 230 6.53 20.63 -6.54
C ASP A 230 7.39 20.90 -5.29
N ARG A 231 6.93 20.45 -4.11
CA ARG A 231 7.64 20.56 -2.82
C ARG A 231 9.02 19.88 -2.81
N PHE A 232 9.23 18.89 -3.67
CA PHE A 232 10.46 18.09 -3.75
C PHE A 232 11.42 18.54 -4.87
N ASN A 233 11.10 19.60 -5.60
CA ASN A 233 11.83 20.05 -6.79
C ASN A 233 12.61 21.37 -6.60
N SER A 234 12.88 21.80 -5.36
CA SER A 234 13.55 23.07 -5.02
C SER A 234 14.99 23.20 -5.52
N ASP A 235 15.77 22.12 -5.48
CA ASP A 235 17.24 22.17 -5.41
C ASP A 235 17.94 22.27 -6.79
N SER A 236 17.35 23.01 -7.75
CA SER A 236 17.89 23.09 -9.12
C SER A 236 17.97 24.50 -9.73
N ASN A 237 17.66 25.57 -8.98
CA ASN A 237 17.69 26.95 -9.50
C ASN A 237 18.24 28.00 -8.50
N GLU A 238 19.28 27.69 -7.71
CA GLU A 238 20.12 28.71 -7.08
C GLU A 238 21.40 28.95 -7.90
N ASP A 239 21.32 29.86 -8.88
CA ASP A 239 22.48 30.38 -9.61
C ASP A 239 22.77 31.83 -9.20
N GLY A 240 23.88 32.03 -8.49
CA GLY A 240 24.77 33.15 -8.77
C GLY A 240 24.35 34.57 -8.35
N THR A 241 24.07 34.82 -7.07
CA THR A 241 24.30 36.17 -6.49
C THR A 241 25.37 36.14 -5.42
N ASN A 242 26.63 36.28 -5.85
CA ASN A 242 27.78 36.45 -4.97
C ASN A 242 27.69 37.79 -4.22
N THR A 243 27.41 37.74 -2.91
CA THR A 243 27.41 38.94 -2.05
C THR A 243 28.84 39.39 -1.78
N GLU A 244 29.33 40.30 -2.60
CA GLU A 244 30.64 40.95 -2.44
C GLU A 244 30.63 41.85 -1.20
N ALA A 245 31.16 41.34 -0.09
CA ALA A 245 31.27 42.08 1.16
C ALA A 245 32.41 43.10 1.09
N THR A 246 32.09 44.35 0.78
CA THR A 246 33.03 45.47 0.84
C THR A 246 33.33 45.82 2.30
N GLU A 247 34.54 45.52 2.76
CA GLU A 247 35.09 46.09 3.99
C GLU A 247 35.28 47.60 3.82
N GLU A 248 34.55 48.42 4.60
CA GLU A 248 34.99 49.78 4.91
C GLU A 248 35.34 49.86 6.40
N THR A 249 36.64 49.83 6.68
CA THR A 249 37.19 50.15 8.00
C THR A 249 37.35 51.66 8.12
N ASP A 250 36.75 52.28 9.13
CA ASP A 250 37.20 53.58 9.64
C ASP A 250 37.36 53.54 11.17
N THR A 251 38.36 54.25 11.69
CA THR A 251 38.90 54.04 13.03
C THR A 251 39.44 55.33 13.67
N SER A 252 38.55 56.22 14.12
CA SER A 252 38.80 57.17 15.23
C SER A 252 37.45 57.65 15.82
N GLU A 253 37.34 58.31 16.98
CA GLU A 253 38.36 58.75 17.94
C GLU A 253 37.78 58.73 19.37
N THR A 254 38.58 58.97 20.41
CA THR A 254 38.11 59.05 21.80
C THR A 254 38.68 60.26 22.52
N ALA A 255 37.86 61.32 22.63
CA ALA A 255 38.02 62.51 23.46
C ALA A 255 36.65 63.25 23.50
N GLU A 256 36.23 63.92 24.57
CA GLU A 256 36.78 64.09 25.93
C GLU A 256 35.62 64.14 26.95
#